data_AF-A0A0E3QMH2-F1
#
_entry.id   AF-A0A0E3QMH2-F1
#
_cell.length_a   1.000
_cell.length_b   1.000
_cell.length_c   1.000
_cell.angle_alpha   90.00
_cell.angle_beta   90.00
_cell.angle_gamma   90.00
#
_symmetry.space_group_name_H-M   'P 1'
#
loop_
_entity.id
_entity.type
_entity.pdbx_description
1 polymer ?
#
loop_
_entity_poly.entity_id
_entity_poly.type
_entity_poly.pdbx_seq_one_letter_code
_entity_poly.pdbx_strand_id
1 'polypeptide(L)'
;MISAGFFALGAYNHMNSAEYWIETEKLETIPEEFAIVTENEIEKYPALRRALKTTGESFTVDSAEWKQVEEFLRLKGSNVIKVDNDYYQVRLSMSVA
;
A
#
# COMPACT_ATOMS: atom_id res chain seq x y z
N MET A 1 -28.19 -17.18 -23.80
CA MET A 1 -27.45 -18.42 -23.50
C MET A 1 -26.10 -18.30 -24.18
N ILE A 2 -24.93 -18.26 -23.54
CA ILE A 2 -24.51 -18.42 -22.16
C ILE A 2 -23.34 -17.44 -22.00
N SER A 3 -23.47 -16.47 -21.08
CA SER A 3 -22.36 -15.63 -20.63
C SER A 3 -21.45 -16.46 -19.73
N ALA A 4 -20.65 -17.34 -20.32
CA ALA A 4 -19.62 -18.12 -19.63
C ALA A 4 -18.23 -17.48 -19.76
N GLY A 5 -18.17 -16.15 -19.89
CA GLY A 5 -16.92 -15.43 -20.18
C GLY A 5 -16.24 -14.76 -18.98
N PHE A 6 -16.93 -14.57 -17.85
CA PHE A 6 -16.44 -13.62 -16.82
C PHE A 6 -16.17 -14.20 -15.43
N PHE A 7 -16.39 -15.50 -15.19
CA PHE A 7 -16.24 -16.07 -13.85
C PHE A 7 -15.02 -16.99 -13.65
N ALA A 8 -14.21 -17.26 -14.68
CA ALA A 8 -13.08 -18.17 -14.55
C ALA A 8 -11.80 -17.53 -13.95
N LEU A 9 -11.61 -16.21 -14.07
CA LEU A 9 -10.44 -15.53 -13.49
C LEU A 9 -10.59 -15.22 -11.99
N GLY A 10 -11.82 -15.09 -11.49
CA GLY A 10 -12.06 -14.83 -10.07
C GLY A 10 -11.83 -16.04 -9.17
N ALA A 11 -12.07 -17.26 -9.68
CA ALA A 11 -12.07 -18.47 -8.86
C ALA A 11 -10.69 -19.14 -8.72
N TYR A 12 -9.75 -18.94 -9.65
CA TYR A 12 -8.44 -19.60 -9.59
C TYR A 12 -7.50 -19.01 -8.51
N ASN A 13 -7.70 -17.76 -8.11
CA ASN A 13 -6.92 -17.14 -7.04
C ASN A 13 -7.32 -17.60 -5.62
N HIS A 14 -8.41 -18.36 -5.47
CA HIS A 14 -9.04 -18.57 -4.16
C HIS A 14 -8.43 -19.71 -3.32
N MET A 15 -7.45 -20.45 -3.85
CA MET A 15 -6.82 -21.60 -3.15
C MET A 15 -5.38 -21.36 -2.70
N ASN A 16 -4.79 -20.20 -3.01
CA ASN A 16 -3.49 -19.71 -2.50
C ASN A 16 -3.48 -18.17 -2.56
N SER A 17 -4.55 -17.52 -2.06
CA SER A 17 -4.65 -16.05 -2.11
C SER A 17 -3.70 -15.45 -1.09
N ALA A 18 -2.52 -15.01 -1.54
CA ALA A 18 -1.65 -14.20 -0.70
C ALA A 18 -2.42 -12.95 -0.22
N GLU A 19 -2.34 -12.67 1.07
CA GLU A 19 -2.87 -11.45 1.66
C GLU A 19 -1.79 -10.37 1.62
N TYR A 20 -2.14 -9.24 1.02
CA TYR A 20 -1.27 -8.09 0.86
C TYR A 20 -1.65 -7.04 1.89
N TRP A 21 -0.74 -6.75 2.80
CA TRP A 21 -0.96 -5.85 3.92
C TRP A 21 -0.19 -4.56 3.73
N ILE A 22 -0.84 -3.46 4.13
CA ILE A 22 -0.24 -2.14 4.24
C ILE A 22 -0.51 -1.57 5.62
N GLU A 23 0.48 -0.89 6.16
CA GLU A 23 0.44 -0.17 7.43
C GLU A 23 1.24 1.12 7.28
N THR A 24 0.82 2.18 7.97
CA THR A 24 1.70 3.34 8.20
C THR A 24 1.83 3.62 9.68
N GLU A 25 3.02 4.02 10.08
CA GLU A 25 3.32 4.42 11.45
C GLU A 25 3.90 5.84 11.42
N LYS A 26 3.34 6.75 12.23
CA LYS A 26 3.88 8.10 12.37
C LYS A 26 5.12 8.04 13.26
N LEU A 27 6.23 8.61 12.78
CA LEU A 27 7.48 8.67 13.51
C LEU A 27 7.50 9.91 14.43
N GLU A 28 7.91 9.71 15.68
CA GLU A 28 8.05 10.80 16.66
C GLU A 28 9.34 11.60 16.49
N THR A 29 10.32 11.05 15.76
CA THR A 29 11.63 11.64 15.52
C THR A 29 11.87 11.88 14.03
N ILE A 30 12.79 12.79 13.71
CA ILE A 30 13.19 13.05 12.33
C ILE A 30 14.09 11.89 11.88
N PRO A 31 13.69 11.11 10.86
CA PRO A 31 14.49 10.03 10.30
C PRO A 31 15.68 10.58 9.51
N GLU A 32 16.78 9.81 9.46
CA GLU A 32 17.97 10.17 8.68
C GLU A 32 17.70 10.12 7.17
N GLU A 33 16.91 9.14 6.72
CA GLU A 33 16.53 8.96 5.31
C GLU A 33 15.01 9.00 5.16
N PHE A 34 14.51 9.88 4.30
CA PHE A 34 13.10 9.98 3.97
C PHE A 34 12.90 10.53 2.57
N ALA A 35 11.79 10.18 1.95
CA ALA A 35 11.35 10.76 0.69
C ALA A 35 10.26 11.80 0.92
N ILE A 36 10.37 12.96 0.26
CA ILE A 36 9.31 13.97 0.31
C ILE A 36 8.19 13.55 -0.64
N VAL A 37 6.97 13.50 -0.11
CA VAL A 37 5.76 13.13 -0.83
C VAL A 37 4.70 14.20 -0.62
N THR A 38 4.08 14.63 -1.72
CA THR A 38 3.01 15.63 -1.69
C THR A 38 1.64 14.97 -1.56
N GLU A 39 0.65 15.69 -1.03
CA GLU A 39 -0.75 15.22 -0.98
C GLU A 39 -1.27 14.81 -2.37
N ASN A 40 -0.95 15.60 -3.40
CA ASN A 40 -1.32 15.31 -4.80
C ASN A 40 -0.72 13.99 -5.33
N GLU A 41 0.44 13.58 -4.84
CA GLU A 41 1.00 12.28 -5.17
C GLU A 41 0.25 11.17 -4.44
N ILE A 42 -0.06 11.36 -3.15
CA ILE A 42 -0.83 10.41 -2.33
C ILE A 42 -2.23 10.16 -2.88
N GLU A 43 -2.90 11.18 -3.43
CA GLU A 43 -4.24 11.03 -4.01
C GLU A 43 -4.30 10.01 -5.16
N LYS A 44 -3.17 9.75 -5.83
CA LYS A 44 -3.08 8.74 -6.90
C LYS A 44 -3.04 7.31 -6.38
N TYR A 45 -2.82 7.12 -5.07
CA TYR A 45 -2.65 5.81 -4.43
C TYR A 45 -3.66 5.64 -3.28
N PRO A 46 -4.89 5.15 -3.58
CA PRO A 46 -5.95 5.01 -2.57
C PRO A 46 -5.53 4.21 -1.33
N ALA A 47 -4.78 3.12 -1.52
CA ALA A 47 -4.23 2.31 -0.44
C ALA A 47 -3.30 3.10 0.49
N LEU A 48 -2.34 3.85 -0.06
CA LEU A 48 -1.43 4.69 0.73
C LEU A 48 -2.19 5.81 1.44
N ARG A 49 -3.12 6.47 0.74
CA ARG A 49 -3.98 7.51 1.32
C ARG A 49 -4.80 6.98 2.49
N ARG A 50 -5.37 5.78 2.35
CA ARG A 50 -6.11 5.13 3.43
C ARG A 50 -5.19 4.83 4.61
N ALA A 51 -4.00 4.28 4.36
CA ALA A 51 -3.06 3.94 5.41
C ALA A 51 -2.60 5.17 6.21
N LEU A 52 -2.35 6.30 5.55
CA LEU A 52 -2.03 7.56 6.22
C LEU A 52 -3.19 8.15 7.04
N LYS A 53 -4.45 7.81 6.72
CA LYS A 53 -5.62 8.20 7.51
C LYS A 53 -5.87 7.30 8.71
N THR A 54 -5.52 6.02 8.58
CA THR A 54 -5.64 5.00 9.63
C THR A 54 -4.25 4.63 10.17
N THR A 55 -3.42 5.62 10.44
CA THR A 55 -2.05 5.40 10.95
C THR A 55 -2.08 4.55 12.21
N GLY A 56 -1.22 3.53 12.27
CA GLY A 56 -1.15 2.52 13.32
C GLY A 56 -2.07 1.30 13.09
N GLU A 57 -2.89 1.31 12.03
CA GLU A 57 -3.70 0.16 11.64
C GLU A 57 -3.13 -0.51 10.39
N SER A 58 -3.07 -1.84 10.43
CA SER A 58 -2.79 -2.66 9.25
C SER A 58 -4.09 -3.15 8.62
N PHE A 59 -4.15 -3.16 7.30
CA PHE A 59 -5.29 -3.69 6.56
C PHE A 59 -4.84 -4.36 5.27
N THR A 60 -5.70 -5.26 4.77
CA THR A 60 -5.49 -5.91 3.49
C THR A 60 -5.95 -5.03 2.33
N VAL A 61 -5.19 -5.09 1.25
CA VAL A 61 -5.46 -4.43 -0.03
C VAL A 61 -5.38 -5.45 -1.15
N ASP A 62 -5.89 -5.09 -2.32
CA ASP A 62 -5.66 -5.91 -3.50
C ASP A 62 -4.18 -5.85 -3.93
N SER A 63 -3.75 -6.89 -4.65
CA SER A 63 -2.35 -7.03 -5.06
C SER A 63 -1.91 -5.95 -6.06
N ALA A 64 -2.85 -5.33 -6.79
CA ALA A 64 -2.52 -4.28 -7.75
C ALA A 64 -2.25 -2.95 -7.04
N GLU A 65 -3.11 -2.56 -6.10
CA GLU A 65 -2.92 -1.41 -5.21
C GLU A 65 -1.63 -1.56 -4.39
N TRP A 66 -1.37 -2.75 -3.84
CA TRP A 66 -0.15 -3.03 -3.09
C TRP A 66 1.11 -2.80 -3.95
N LYS A 67 1.15 -3.36 -5.16
CA LYS A 67 2.28 -3.18 -6.09
C LYS A 67 2.45 -1.74 -6.54
N GLN A 68 1.36 -0.99 -6.70
CA GLN A 68 1.44 0.43 -7.05
C GLN A 68 2.11 1.24 -5.93
N VAL A 69 1.79 0.95 -4.67
CA VAL A 69 2.43 1.61 -3.51
C VAL A 69 3.89 1.16 -3.38
N GLU A 70 4.18 -0.14 -3.53
CA GLU A 70 5.56 -0.67 -3.53
C GLU A 70 6.43 0.03 -4.57
N GLU A 71 5.95 0.10 -5.81
CA GLU A 71 6.68 0.75 -6.91
C GLU A 71 6.87 2.25 -6.66
N PHE A 72 5.84 2.91 -6.12
CA PHE A 72 5.94 4.32 -5.76
C PHE A 72 7.02 4.58 -4.71
N LEU A 73 7.06 3.80 -3.63
CA LEU A 73 8.08 3.91 -2.58
C LEU A 73 9.47 3.58 -3.12
N ARG A 74 9.58 2.57 -3.99
CA ARG A 74 10.83 2.21 -4.67
C ARG A 74 11.35 3.35 -5.54
N LEU A 75 10.48 4.02 -6.30
CA LEU A 75 10.85 5.19 -7.12
C LEU A 75 11.23 6.41 -6.28
N LYS A 76 10.61 6.55 -5.10
CA LYS A 76 10.96 7.57 -4.10
C LYS A 76 12.28 7.26 -3.38
N GLY A 77 12.71 6.01 -3.39
CA GLY A 77 13.96 5.55 -2.79
C GLY A 77 13.90 5.37 -1.27
N SER A 78 12.71 5.47 -0.67
CA SER A 78 12.54 5.24 0.77
C SER A 78 11.11 4.79 1.09
N ASN A 79 10.99 3.90 2.07
CA ASN A 79 9.73 3.51 2.69
C ASN A 79 9.32 4.48 3.80
N VAL A 80 10.18 5.42 4.16
CA VAL A 80 9.88 6.52 5.07
C VAL A 80 9.55 7.74 4.23
N ILE A 81 8.34 8.27 4.40
CA ILE A 81 7.85 9.41 3.64
C ILE A 81 7.60 10.59 4.57
N LYS A 82 7.96 11.79 4.11
CA LYS A 82 7.55 13.04 4.71
C LYS A 82 6.33 13.57 3.97
N VAL A 83 5.24 13.74 4.69
CA VAL A 83 3.99 14.34 4.19
C VAL A 83 3.73 15.58 5.03
N ASP A 84 3.68 16.74 4.39
CA ASP A 84 3.66 18.04 5.04
C ASP A 84 4.79 18.22 6.07
N ASN A 85 4.46 18.21 7.37
CA ASN A 85 5.40 18.34 8.47
C ASN A 85 5.66 17.04 9.24
N ASP A 86 4.96 15.96 8.88
CA ASP A 86 5.01 14.69 9.59
C ASP A 86 5.79 13.63 8.80
N TYR A 87 6.37 12.68 9.53
CA TYR A 87 7.13 11.57 8.98
C TYR A 87 6.40 10.26 9.23
N TYR A 88 6.31 9.43 8.19
CA TYR A 88 5.58 8.17 8.23
C TYR A 88 6.45 7.04 7.70
N GLN A 89 6.58 5.96 8.46
CA GLN A 89 7.10 4.69 7.98
C GLN A 89 5.95 3.94 7.31
N VAL A 90 6.07 3.66 6.02
CA VAL A 90 5.17 2.75 5.31
C VAL A 90 5.73 1.34 5.42
N ARG A 91 4.87 0.38 5.75
CA ARG A 91 5.21 -1.05 5.81
C ARG A 91 4.29 -1.81 4.86
N LEU A 92 4.92 -2.64 4.05
CA LEU A 92 4.25 -3.51 3.09
C LEU A 92 4.64 -4.95 3.39
N SER A 93 3.68 -5.83 3.59
CA SER A 93 3.93 -7.25 3.83
C SER A 93 2.98 -8.14 3.04
N MET A 94 3.42 -9.36 2.78
CA MET A 94 2.66 -10.39 2.07
C MET A 94 2.65 -11.64 2.94
N SER A 95 1.47 -12.20 3.20
CA SER A 95 1.31 -13.49 3.85
C SER A 95 0.74 -14.49 2.85
N VAL A 96 1.35 -15.67 2.73
CA VAL A 96 0.78 -16.78 1.96
C VAL A 96 0.13 -17.71 2.98
N ALA A 97 -1.19 -17.87 2.86
CA ALA A 97 -1.97 -18.77 3.71
C ALA A 97 -1.61 -20.24 3.48
#